data_AF-A0AA88XSH5-F1
#
_entry.id   AF-A0AA88XSH5-F1
#
_cell.length_a   1.000
_cell.length_b   1.000
_cell.length_c   1.000
_cell.angle_alpha   90.00
_cell.angle_beta   90.00
_cell.angle_gamma   90.00
#
_symmetry.space_group_name_H-M   'P 1'
#
loop_
_entity.id
_entity.type
_entity.pdbx_description
1 polymer ?
#
loop_
_entity_poly.entity_id
_entity_poly.type
_entity_poly.pdbx_seq_one_letter_code
_entity_poly.pdbx_strand_id
1 'polypeptide(L)'
;MRTVILVCFVSLLGFIQGLCPHLAGDLELWSESNTWGAGGIPTADSDVDITKPILVDDLAVSQYNCIYVKSGGRLVFSPDHNPNLRVHCIVIENGGEMHIGSEDCRFIGNVDITLLGEHVDIDIAGFGGKFIGVRQGGILELHGEEKLGWTKLTETAPKFDYTAGQSFRHREVPGIDNRAGMYIYHFNRTGGMVSSIFKRLDRNTQAQQDANIAELFTFLYRDRIVIASTDYKYNQAEVVMIERCDECDDNQIKLSRPLFYTHFGEIYKGVDMRAEVGMLTRKIHIKGEIASGNTNGGHIKFLMGFKSVRVQGIELSSMGDPEILGRYPLHYHMCLDLLDDDVYDTRSYIRQNSIHDTFRCVTVHGTHNALLVGNTCYNTIGHGYFLEDGEEKGATLYGNLALNQRKWTGAVRVPPDSNPTGAIPTDKSKGPVSFWLTNPNVKVLNNAAGGGDGVGFWFIYPDLPTGPSRNLNLTQFEESKHTEIMLFENNVAHSYMRAGLFIDNIEQDDLTASGYNKYDPWENPLIKSDHVPFYITRLTGSYHLHLLIL
;
A
#
# COMPACT_ATOMS: atom_id res chain seq x y z
N MET A 1 60.81 -22.57 10.80
CA MET A 1 60.23 -21.23 10.60
C MET A 1 58.72 -21.37 10.62
N ARG A 2 58.05 -20.86 11.65
CA ARG A 2 56.58 -20.78 11.71
C ARG A 2 56.18 -19.39 11.20
N THR A 3 55.44 -19.35 10.11
CA THR A 3 54.89 -18.11 9.55
C THR A 3 53.69 -17.69 10.39
N VAL A 4 53.79 -16.54 11.05
CA VAL A 4 52.68 -15.90 11.77
C VAL A 4 51.86 -15.11 10.75
N ILE A 5 50.59 -15.47 10.56
CA ILE A 5 49.63 -14.67 9.79
C ILE A 5 49.06 -13.64 10.77
N LEU A 6 49.41 -12.37 10.54
CA LEU A 6 48.85 -11.22 11.26
C LEU A 6 47.47 -10.92 10.63
N VAL A 7 46.40 -11.34 11.30
CA VAL A 7 45.04 -10.92 10.94
C VAL A 7 44.83 -9.53 11.54
N CYS A 8 44.86 -8.51 10.70
CA CYS A 8 44.44 -7.15 11.08
C CYS A 8 42.95 -7.18 11.44
N PHE A 9 42.63 -7.05 12.72
CA PHE A 9 41.31 -6.62 13.17
C PHE A 9 41.14 -5.14 12.80
N VAL A 10 40.60 -4.87 11.62
CA VAL A 10 40.00 -3.57 11.33
C VAL A 10 38.76 -3.47 12.22
N SER A 11 38.69 -2.41 13.03
CA SER A 11 37.60 -2.17 13.98
C SER A 11 36.24 -2.12 13.27
N LEU A 12 35.42 -3.16 13.47
CA LEU A 12 34.04 -3.27 12.96
C LEU A 12 33.09 -2.16 13.48
N LEU A 13 33.52 -1.39 14.49
CA LEU A 13 32.70 -0.35 15.13
C LEU A 13 32.50 0.89 14.25
N GLY A 14 33.34 1.12 13.23
CA GLY A 14 33.25 2.30 12.35
C GLY A 14 32.24 2.18 11.20
N PHE A 15 31.82 0.97 10.83
CA PHE A 15 30.88 0.75 9.72
C PHE A 15 29.40 0.81 10.13
N ILE A 16 29.09 0.62 11.43
CA ILE A 16 27.71 0.62 11.93
C ILE A 16 27.13 2.04 11.99
N GLN A 17 27.97 3.06 12.20
CA GLN A 17 27.53 4.47 12.28
C GLN A 17 27.06 5.07 10.94
N GLY A 18 27.36 4.42 9.81
CA GLY A 18 26.98 4.89 8.47
C GLY A 18 25.70 4.27 7.89
N LEU A 19 25.14 3.23 8.51
CA LEU A 19 24.00 2.47 7.97
C LEU A 19 22.67 2.92 8.58
N CYS A 20 22.66 3.18 9.88
CA CYS A 20 21.47 3.61 10.61
C CYS A 20 21.44 5.13 10.73
N PRO A 21 20.49 5.84 10.09
CA PRO A 21 20.48 7.30 10.11
C PRO A 21 20.37 7.87 11.52
N HIS A 22 19.67 7.18 12.44
CA HIS A 22 19.49 7.60 13.84
C HIS A 22 20.75 7.45 14.72
N LEU A 23 21.80 6.78 14.22
CA LEU A 23 23.08 6.62 14.94
C LEU A 23 24.17 7.57 14.41
N ALA A 24 23.81 8.47 13.48
CA ALA A 24 24.75 9.44 12.92
C ALA A 24 25.25 10.39 14.02
N GLY A 25 26.57 10.54 14.14
CA GLY A 25 27.22 11.24 15.26
C GLY A 25 27.11 12.76 15.25
N ASP A 26 26.52 13.33 14.19
CA ASP A 26 26.28 14.76 13.98
C ASP A 26 24.84 15.19 14.31
N LEU A 27 24.00 14.27 14.79
CA LEU A 27 22.62 14.57 15.18
C LEU A 27 22.54 15.32 16.51
N GLU A 28 21.74 16.38 16.52
CA GLU A 28 21.33 17.07 17.74
C GLU A 28 19.91 16.65 18.15
N LEU A 29 19.65 16.47 19.46
CA LEU A 29 18.34 16.00 19.95
C LEU A 29 17.29 17.10 19.84
N TRP A 30 16.09 16.78 19.35
CA TRP A 30 14.97 17.72 19.29
C TRP A 30 14.62 18.29 20.67
N SER A 31 14.66 17.44 21.70
CA SER A 31 14.31 17.77 23.08
C SER A 31 15.29 18.73 23.78
N GLU A 32 16.48 18.97 23.21
CA GLU A 32 17.53 19.77 23.83
C GLU A 32 17.42 21.25 23.46
N SER A 33 17.41 22.13 24.47
CA SER A 33 17.30 23.59 24.22
C SER A 33 18.47 24.16 23.41
N ASN A 34 19.66 23.59 23.58
CA ASN A 34 20.86 23.98 22.83
C ASN A 34 20.72 23.71 21.32
N THR A 35 19.90 22.73 20.92
CA THR A 35 19.62 22.43 19.51
C THR A 35 19.03 23.63 18.78
N TRP A 36 18.29 24.46 19.48
CA TRP A 36 17.53 25.57 18.90
C TRP A 36 18.12 26.94 19.23
N GLY A 37 19.27 26.97 19.92
CA GLY A 37 19.97 28.18 20.31
C GLY A 37 19.10 29.10 21.16
N ALA A 38 19.19 30.42 20.92
CA ALA A 38 18.47 31.42 21.69
C ALA A 38 16.93 31.35 21.54
N GLY A 39 16.44 30.66 20.50
CA GLY A 39 15.00 30.48 20.27
C GLY A 39 14.36 29.46 21.22
N GLY A 40 15.16 28.58 21.83
CA GLY A 40 14.64 27.47 22.64
C GLY A 40 13.85 26.45 21.80
N ILE A 41 13.40 25.39 22.46
CA ILE A 41 12.66 24.29 21.81
C ILE A 41 11.40 24.85 21.09
N PRO A 42 11.12 24.44 19.84
CA PRO A 42 9.96 24.91 19.09
C PRO A 42 8.66 24.74 19.88
N THR A 43 7.87 25.81 19.94
CA THR A 43 6.62 25.86 20.70
C THR A 43 5.43 25.36 19.88
N ALA A 44 4.29 25.14 20.53
CA ALA A 44 3.06 24.76 19.84
C ALA A 44 2.72 25.76 18.70
N ASP A 45 2.19 25.24 17.60
CA ASP A 45 1.75 26.00 16.42
C ASP A 45 2.85 26.80 15.71
N SER A 46 4.12 26.58 16.05
CA SER A 46 5.24 27.23 15.36
C SER A 46 5.59 26.54 14.04
N ASP A 47 6.11 27.33 13.11
CA ASP A 47 6.88 26.81 11.98
C ASP A 47 8.29 26.43 12.44
N VAL A 48 8.79 25.30 11.97
CA VAL A 48 10.10 24.76 12.35
C VAL A 48 10.99 24.62 11.12
N ASP A 49 12.10 25.33 11.11
CA ASP A 49 13.12 25.21 10.07
C ASP A 49 14.22 24.23 10.50
N ILE A 50 14.31 23.09 9.82
CA ILE A 50 15.37 22.10 9.97
C ILE A 50 16.47 22.42 8.96
N THR A 51 17.56 23.02 9.45
CA THR A 51 18.73 23.46 8.66
C THR A 51 20.04 22.80 9.09
N LYS A 52 19.94 21.87 10.04
CA LYS A 52 21.01 21.00 10.51
C LYS A 52 20.46 19.60 10.85
N PRO A 53 21.30 18.59 11.07
CA PRO A 53 20.85 17.25 11.45
C PRO A 53 20.21 17.24 12.85
N ILE A 54 18.96 16.79 12.94
CA ILE A 54 18.17 16.71 14.18
C ILE A 54 17.57 15.31 14.33
N LEU A 55 17.72 14.73 15.52
CA LEU A 55 17.05 13.50 15.94
C LEU A 55 15.76 13.84 16.69
N VAL A 56 14.62 13.39 16.16
CA VAL A 56 13.31 13.45 16.81
C VAL A 56 13.23 12.35 17.87
N ASP A 57 13.53 12.73 19.10
CA ASP A 57 13.51 11.88 20.30
C ASP A 57 12.25 12.13 21.13
N ASP A 58 11.99 13.38 21.54
CA ASP A 58 10.80 13.75 22.31
C ASP A 58 10.18 15.06 21.79
N LEU A 59 8.86 15.04 21.62
CA LEU A 59 8.07 16.16 21.12
C LEU A 59 7.21 16.70 22.25
N ALA A 60 7.70 17.76 22.89
CA ALA A 60 7.11 18.33 24.11
C ALA A 60 5.78 19.07 23.91
N VAL A 61 5.37 19.34 22.66
CA VAL A 61 4.17 20.13 22.35
C VAL A 61 3.12 19.31 21.62
N SER A 62 1.87 19.75 21.70
CA SER A 62 0.74 19.02 21.14
C SER A 62 0.67 19.03 19.61
N GLN A 63 1.20 20.06 18.95
CA GLN A 63 1.23 20.18 17.50
C GLN A 63 2.17 21.29 17.01
N TYR A 64 2.60 21.16 15.75
CA TYR A 64 3.35 22.16 14.99
C TYR A 64 2.55 22.65 13.79
N ASN A 65 2.85 23.86 13.28
CA ASN A 65 2.26 24.34 12.04
C ASN A 65 2.91 23.63 10.85
N CYS A 66 4.04 24.12 10.33
CA CYS A 66 4.79 23.45 9.29
C CYS A 66 6.25 23.19 9.66
N ILE A 67 6.77 22.05 9.24
CA ILE A 67 8.20 21.70 9.33
C ILE A 67 8.81 21.82 7.94
N TYR A 68 9.85 22.64 7.81
CA TYR A 68 10.60 22.83 6.58
C TYR A 68 11.98 22.22 6.72
N VAL A 69 12.26 21.17 5.97
CA VAL A 69 13.57 20.53 5.90
C VAL A 69 14.28 21.02 4.64
N LYS A 70 15.33 21.82 4.86
CA LYS A 70 16.06 22.56 3.81
C LYS A 70 17.53 22.15 3.80
N SER A 71 18.34 22.80 2.95
CA SER A 71 19.78 22.57 2.83
C SER A 71 20.50 22.46 4.17
N GLY A 72 21.28 21.39 4.34
CA GLY A 72 21.99 21.06 5.59
C GLY A 72 21.11 20.40 6.67
N GLY A 73 19.78 20.47 6.52
CA GLY A 73 18.81 19.88 7.41
C GLY A 73 18.59 18.40 7.17
N ARG A 74 18.63 17.62 8.25
CA ARG A 74 18.26 16.19 8.23
C ARG A 74 17.37 15.88 9.42
N LEU A 75 16.09 15.62 9.17
CA LEU A 75 15.10 15.24 10.18
C LEU A 75 15.07 13.72 10.32
N VAL A 76 15.63 13.19 11.40
CA VAL A 76 15.75 11.74 11.64
C VAL A 76 14.88 11.31 12.81
N PHE A 77 14.12 10.23 12.70
CA PHE A 77 13.29 9.75 13.79
C PHE A 77 13.99 8.69 14.63
N SER A 78 13.89 8.80 15.95
CA SER A 78 14.46 7.85 16.89
C SER A 78 13.58 6.59 17.03
N PRO A 79 14.13 5.37 16.85
CA PRO A 79 13.37 4.14 17.09
C PRO A 79 13.12 3.88 18.59
N ASP A 80 13.92 4.50 19.47
CA ASP A 80 13.89 4.19 20.91
C ASP A 80 12.83 4.96 21.72
N HIS A 81 12.20 5.99 21.13
CA HIS A 81 11.38 6.95 21.89
C HIS A 81 9.91 7.01 21.45
N ASN A 82 9.53 6.23 20.44
CA ASN A 82 8.19 6.20 19.85
C ASN A 82 7.56 7.59 19.56
N PRO A 83 8.19 8.44 18.72
CA PRO A 83 7.71 9.81 18.51
C PRO A 83 6.27 9.87 17.97
N ASN A 84 5.49 10.83 18.47
CA ASN A 84 4.15 11.14 17.97
C ASN A 84 4.11 12.59 17.47
N LEU A 85 4.33 12.77 16.17
CA LEU A 85 4.36 14.07 15.53
C LEU A 85 2.97 14.45 15.06
N ARG A 86 2.46 15.59 15.54
CA ARG A 86 1.25 16.22 15.03
C ARG A 86 1.63 17.52 14.32
N VAL A 87 1.31 17.65 13.04
CA VAL A 87 1.81 18.75 12.20
C VAL A 87 0.85 19.05 11.05
N HIS A 88 0.70 20.31 10.62
CA HIS A 88 -0.11 20.61 9.43
C HIS A 88 0.63 20.30 8.12
N CYS A 89 1.93 20.59 8.02
CA CYS A 89 2.71 20.20 6.85
C CYS A 89 4.18 19.88 7.10
N ILE A 90 4.75 19.02 6.27
CA ILE A 90 6.20 18.79 6.18
C ILE A 90 6.64 19.06 4.74
N VAL A 91 7.57 19.98 4.55
CA VAL A 91 8.13 20.34 3.24
C VAL A 91 9.61 19.95 3.22
N ILE A 92 9.98 19.09 2.26
CA ILE A 92 11.35 18.59 2.09
C ILE A 92 11.87 19.09 0.74
N GLU A 93 12.93 19.89 0.77
CA GLU A 93 13.42 20.60 -0.42
C GLU A 93 14.89 21.00 -0.33
N ASN A 94 15.48 21.40 -1.45
CA ASN A 94 16.78 22.08 -1.52
C ASN A 94 17.91 21.36 -0.76
N GLY A 95 17.98 20.03 -0.87
CA GLY A 95 18.96 19.20 -0.16
C GLY A 95 18.59 18.85 1.28
N GLY A 96 17.37 19.18 1.73
CA GLY A 96 16.84 18.72 3.00
C GLY A 96 16.42 17.25 2.95
N GLU A 97 16.56 16.57 4.09
CA GLU A 97 16.39 15.12 4.18
C GLU A 97 15.48 14.71 5.34
N MET A 98 14.52 13.81 5.10
CA MET A 98 13.73 13.17 6.16
C MET A 98 13.95 11.67 6.15
N HIS A 99 14.33 11.11 7.30
CA HIS A 99 14.69 9.70 7.46
C HIS A 99 13.91 9.04 8.61
N ILE A 100 13.23 7.94 8.30
CA ILE A 100 12.68 7.00 9.29
C ILE A 100 13.20 5.61 8.93
N GLY A 101 14.39 5.29 9.44
CA GLY A 101 15.17 4.13 9.00
C GLY A 101 15.83 4.37 7.63
N SER A 102 16.55 3.35 7.14
CA SER A 102 17.16 3.30 5.81
C SER A 102 16.97 1.90 5.22
N GLU A 103 17.37 1.70 3.96
CA GLU A 103 17.32 0.39 3.31
C GLU A 103 18.13 -0.67 4.08
N ASP A 104 19.31 -0.30 4.58
CA ASP A 104 20.21 -1.18 5.32
C ASP A 104 19.95 -1.19 6.84
N CYS A 105 19.13 -0.28 7.34
CA CYS A 105 18.77 -0.19 8.76
C CYS A 105 17.28 0.14 8.94
N ARG A 106 16.46 -0.91 8.93
CA ARG A 106 15.01 -0.79 9.07
C ARG A 106 14.61 -0.21 10.42
N PHE A 107 13.59 0.65 10.41
CA PHE A 107 13.01 1.23 11.60
C PHE A 107 12.16 0.19 12.36
N ILE A 108 12.61 -0.15 13.56
CA ILE A 108 11.97 -1.17 14.42
C ILE A 108 11.15 -0.58 15.58
N GLY A 109 11.27 0.72 15.84
CA GLY A 109 10.45 1.49 16.79
C GLY A 109 9.07 1.81 16.22
N ASN A 110 8.21 2.45 17.01
CA ASN A 110 6.94 2.99 16.50
C ASN A 110 7.06 4.48 16.21
N VAL A 111 6.33 4.99 15.23
CA VAL A 111 6.21 6.43 15.00
C VAL A 111 4.83 6.71 14.45
N ASP A 112 4.17 7.69 15.04
CA ASP A 112 2.90 8.22 14.58
C ASP A 112 3.12 9.62 14.01
N ILE A 113 2.68 9.86 12.77
CA ILE A 113 2.61 11.19 12.18
C ILE A 113 1.15 11.50 11.87
N THR A 114 0.59 12.50 12.53
CA THR A 114 -0.78 12.98 12.30
C THR A 114 -0.74 14.31 11.57
N LEU A 115 -1.25 14.32 10.34
CA LEU A 115 -1.40 15.51 9.51
C LEU A 115 -2.68 16.26 9.88
N LEU A 116 -2.52 17.53 10.25
CA LEU A 116 -3.57 18.39 10.80
C LEU A 116 -4.12 19.39 9.79
N GLY A 117 -5.31 19.90 10.10
CA GLY A 117 -5.95 21.00 9.39
C GLY A 117 -7.02 20.57 8.39
N GLU A 118 -7.70 21.58 7.89
CA GLU A 118 -8.70 21.56 6.85
C GLU A 118 -8.09 22.00 5.51
N HIS A 119 -8.81 21.78 4.41
CA HIS A 119 -8.27 22.03 3.07
C HIS A 119 -8.01 23.52 2.74
N VAL A 120 -8.51 24.45 3.56
CA VAL A 120 -8.31 25.90 3.45
C VAL A 120 -7.31 26.49 4.45
N ASP A 121 -6.84 25.70 5.42
CA ASP A 121 -6.05 26.24 6.54
C ASP A 121 -4.66 26.70 6.10
N ILE A 122 -4.04 25.93 5.20
CA ILE A 122 -2.71 26.19 4.64
C ILE A 122 -2.76 25.88 3.15
N ASP A 123 -2.18 26.76 2.32
CA ASP A 123 -2.00 26.50 0.90
C ASP A 123 -0.54 26.74 0.50
N ILE A 124 0.25 25.67 0.53
CA ILE A 124 1.62 25.68 0.01
C ILE A 124 1.59 25.39 -1.47
N ALA A 125 2.13 26.29 -2.28
CA ALA A 125 2.18 26.16 -3.74
C ALA A 125 2.71 24.78 -4.18
N GLY A 126 1.92 24.11 -5.04
CA GLY A 126 2.19 22.75 -5.53
C GLY A 126 1.68 21.63 -4.62
N PHE A 127 1.49 21.89 -3.33
CA PHE A 127 1.09 20.88 -2.34
C PHE A 127 -0.33 21.05 -1.81
N GLY A 128 -0.79 22.26 -1.54
CA GLY A 128 -2.01 22.53 -0.76
C GLY A 128 -1.74 22.54 0.75
N GLY A 129 -2.71 22.10 1.55
CA GLY A 129 -2.60 21.91 2.99
C GLY A 129 -2.57 20.43 3.41
N LYS A 130 -2.23 20.15 4.67
CA LYS A 130 -2.31 18.81 5.29
C LYS A 130 -1.48 17.71 4.61
N PHE A 131 -0.16 17.91 4.53
CA PHE A 131 0.67 17.08 3.66
C PHE A 131 2.09 16.80 4.14
N ILE A 132 2.68 15.73 3.58
CA ILE A 132 4.14 15.57 3.46
C ILE A 132 4.51 15.75 1.99
N GLY A 133 5.41 16.68 1.71
CA GLY A 133 5.71 17.12 0.35
C GLY A 133 7.20 17.09 0.08
N VAL A 134 7.58 16.42 -1.01
CA VAL A 134 8.96 16.40 -1.49
C VAL A 134 9.01 17.12 -2.82
N ARG A 135 9.85 18.14 -2.93
CA ARG A 135 10.10 18.86 -4.19
C ARG A 135 11.58 18.90 -4.51
N GLN A 136 11.94 19.70 -5.50
CA GLN A 136 13.29 19.81 -6.03
C GLN A 136 14.38 19.76 -4.95
N GLY A 137 15.32 18.83 -5.11
CA GLY A 137 16.45 18.63 -4.19
C GLY A 137 16.13 17.86 -2.91
N GLY A 138 14.87 17.57 -2.60
CA GLY A 138 14.48 16.90 -1.34
C GLY A 138 14.77 15.39 -1.35
N ILE A 139 14.98 14.84 -0.15
CA ILE A 139 15.23 13.41 0.09
C ILE A 139 14.25 12.88 1.14
N LEU A 140 13.49 11.85 0.80
CA LEU A 140 12.56 11.17 1.71
C LEU A 140 12.84 9.66 1.74
N GLU A 141 13.28 9.19 2.90
CA GLU A 141 13.62 7.80 3.17
C GLU A 141 12.73 7.28 4.30
N LEU A 142 11.74 6.44 3.95
CA LEU A 142 10.86 5.78 4.91
C LEU A 142 11.04 4.27 4.79
N HIS A 143 11.64 3.65 5.80
CA HIS A 143 12.01 2.23 5.78
C HIS A 143 11.59 1.55 7.08
N GLY A 144 10.34 1.10 7.13
CA GLY A 144 9.83 0.28 8.22
C GLY A 144 10.36 -1.15 8.20
N GLU A 145 10.07 -1.88 9.28
CA GLU A 145 10.30 -3.31 9.39
C GLU A 145 9.73 -4.09 8.18
N GLU A 146 10.51 -5.06 7.69
CA GLU A 146 10.07 -5.93 6.60
C GLU A 146 8.99 -6.89 7.09
N LYS A 147 7.74 -6.58 6.76
CA LYS A 147 6.62 -7.55 6.88
C LYS A 147 6.04 -7.86 5.51
N LEU A 148 5.71 -9.13 5.30
CA LEU A 148 4.99 -9.59 4.11
C LEU A 148 3.72 -8.75 3.92
N GLY A 149 3.52 -8.19 2.73
CA GLY A 149 2.35 -7.36 2.43
C GLY A 149 1.04 -8.14 2.53
N TRP A 150 1.02 -9.34 1.94
CA TRP A 150 -0.13 -10.23 1.96
C TRP A 150 0.26 -11.66 1.57
N THR A 151 -0.64 -12.61 1.85
CA THR A 151 -0.52 -14.04 1.51
C THR A 151 -1.90 -14.60 1.16
N LYS A 152 -2.05 -15.93 1.07
CA LYS A 152 -3.35 -16.60 0.93
C LYS A 152 -3.58 -17.62 2.05
N LEU A 153 -4.83 -17.86 2.39
CA LEU A 153 -5.22 -18.97 3.25
C LEU A 153 -4.74 -20.29 2.67
N THR A 154 -4.33 -21.23 3.53
CA THR A 154 -3.99 -22.60 3.14
C THR A 154 -5.14 -23.58 3.35
N GLU A 155 -6.15 -23.19 4.12
CA GLU A 155 -7.36 -23.95 4.40
C GLU A 155 -8.58 -23.03 4.55
N THR A 156 -9.77 -23.54 4.26
CA THR A 156 -11.01 -22.78 4.39
C THR A 156 -11.24 -22.38 5.84
N ALA A 157 -11.39 -21.07 6.08
CA ALA A 157 -11.74 -20.51 7.38
C ALA A 157 -13.27 -20.33 7.44
N PRO A 158 -14.02 -21.20 8.15
CA PRO A 158 -15.47 -21.15 8.15
C PRO A 158 -15.98 -19.96 8.97
N LYS A 159 -17.13 -19.39 8.55
CA LYS A 159 -17.89 -18.49 9.41
C LYS A 159 -18.24 -19.18 10.73
N PHE A 160 -18.33 -18.42 11.80
CA PHE A 160 -18.76 -18.95 13.09
C PHE A 160 -20.23 -19.41 13.02
N ASP A 161 -20.46 -20.67 13.40
CA ASP A 161 -21.80 -21.23 13.50
C ASP A 161 -22.33 -21.11 14.93
N TYR A 162 -23.19 -20.12 15.17
CA TYR A 162 -23.85 -19.89 16.46
C TYR A 162 -24.85 -21.01 16.84
N THR A 163 -25.20 -21.92 15.93
CA THR A 163 -26.12 -23.03 16.19
C THR A 163 -25.43 -24.32 16.66
N ALA A 164 -24.10 -24.40 16.55
CA ALA A 164 -23.30 -25.57 16.89
C ALA A 164 -22.61 -25.49 18.28
N GLY A 165 -23.08 -24.61 19.18
CA GLY A 165 -22.41 -24.35 20.45
C GLY A 165 -22.48 -25.50 21.48
N GLN A 166 -21.40 -26.26 21.62
CA GLN A 166 -20.91 -26.74 22.92
C GLN A 166 -19.42 -26.44 23.03
N SER A 167 -19.01 -25.73 24.09
CA SER A 167 -17.59 -25.57 24.42
C SER A 167 -17.06 -26.90 24.96
N PHE A 168 -16.14 -27.54 24.23
CA PHE A 168 -15.44 -28.73 24.70
C PHE A 168 -14.00 -28.41 25.08
N ARG A 169 -13.55 -28.87 26.26
CA ARG A 169 -12.15 -28.86 26.66
C ARG A 169 -11.56 -30.26 26.55
N HIS A 170 -10.54 -30.40 25.73
CA HIS A 170 -9.86 -31.66 25.43
C HIS A 170 -9.30 -32.38 26.67
N ARG A 171 -9.05 -31.66 27.77
CA ARG A 171 -8.50 -32.21 29.02
C ARG A 171 -9.53 -32.89 29.93
N GLU A 172 -10.83 -32.80 29.61
CA GLU A 172 -11.89 -33.30 30.49
C GLU A 172 -12.41 -34.69 30.09
N VAL A 173 -11.83 -35.32 29.05
CA VAL A 173 -12.26 -36.64 28.54
C VAL A 173 -11.29 -37.74 28.99
N PRO A 174 -11.72 -38.70 29.83
CA PRO A 174 -10.88 -39.82 30.25
C PRO A 174 -10.55 -40.75 29.08
N GLY A 175 -9.26 -41.04 28.86
CA GLY A 175 -8.80 -42.08 27.92
C GLY A 175 -8.29 -41.61 26.56
N ILE A 176 -8.05 -40.31 26.34
CA ILE A 176 -7.46 -39.79 25.10
C ILE A 176 -5.93 -39.69 25.22
N ASP A 177 -5.23 -40.11 24.16
CA ASP A 177 -3.77 -40.05 24.00
C ASP A 177 -3.33 -38.65 23.51
N ASN A 178 -2.40 -38.02 24.24
CA ASN A 178 -1.99 -36.61 24.10
C ASN A 178 -0.97 -36.33 22.97
N ARG A 179 -1.07 -37.01 21.82
CA ARG A 179 -0.15 -36.81 20.69
C ARG A 179 -0.73 -35.84 19.65
N ALA A 180 0.13 -35.05 19.00
CA ALA A 180 -0.26 -34.05 18.01
C ALA A 180 -0.83 -34.67 16.72
N GLY A 181 -2.00 -34.18 16.27
CA GLY A 181 -2.71 -34.57 15.05
C GLY A 181 -4.15 -34.03 15.00
N MET A 182 -4.80 -34.09 13.84
CA MET A 182 -6.22 -33.70 13.68
C MET A 182 -7.15 -34.88 14.01
N TYR A 183 -8.05 -34.67 14.96
CA TYR A 183 -9.07 -35.64 15.37
C TYR A 183 -10.42 -35.26 14.74
N ILE A 184 -11.01 -36.16 13.95
CA ILE A 184 -12.37 -35.99 13.43
C ILE A 184 -13.30 -36.90 14.22
N TYR A 185 -14.24 -36.28 14.93
CA TYR A 185 -15.26 -36.95 15.73
C TYR A 185 -16.59 -36.94 15.00
N HIS A 186 -17.28 -38.09 14.96
CA HIS A 186 -18.62 -38.20 14.39
C HIS A 186 -19.63 -38.35 15.52
N PHE A 187 -20.57 -37.42 15.64
CA PHE A 187 -21.62 -37.43 16.67
C PHE A 187 -23.00 -37.74 16.06
N ASN A 188 -23.84 -38.46 16.80
CA ASN A 188 -25.24 -38.67 16.40
C ASN A 188 -26.09 -37.42 16.72
N ARG A 189 -27.33 -37.41 16.22
CA ARG A 189 -28.28 -36.29 16.40
C ARG A 189 -28.66 -35.98 17.85
N THR A 190 -28.34 -36.85 18.80
CA THR A 190 -28.56 -36.65 20.24
C THR A 190 -27.28 -36.26 20.99
N GLY A 191 -26.17 -36.01 20.28
CA GLY A 191 -24.90 -35.57 20.87
C GLY A 191 -23.98 -36.69 21.38
N GLY A 192 -24.33 -37.96 21.16
CA GLY A 192 -23.46 -39.10 21.50
C GLY A 192 -22.41 -39.37 20.43
N MET A 193 -21.13 -39.51 20.81
CA MET A 193 -20.03 -39.83 19.89
C MET A 193 -20.17 -41.26 19.34
N VAL A 194 -20.11 -41.42 18.01
CA VAL A 194 -20.35 -42.68 17.29
C VAL A 194 -19.05 -43.29 16.76
N SER A 195 -18.07 -42.50 16.32
CA SER A 195 -16.74 -42.99 15.93
C SER A 195 -15.69 -41.88 15.82
N SER A 196 -14.40 -42.25 15.77
CA SER A 196 -13.26 -41.38 15.46
C SER A 196 -12.41 -41.97 14.33
N ILE A 197 -11.89 -41.10 13.44
CA ILE A 197 -10.91 -41.47 12.40
C ILE A 197 -9.72 -40.50 12.45
N PHE A 198 -8.51 -41.05 12.35
CA PHE A 198 -7.23 -40.33 12.38
C PHE A 198 -6.67 -40.14 10.96
N LYS A 199 -6.25 -38.91 10.60
CA LYS A 199 -5.48 -38.64 9.37
C LYS A 199 -4.42 -37.55 9.58
N ARG A 200 -3.29 -37.70 8.88
CA ARG A 200 -2.09 -36.85 8.88
C ARG A 200 -1.80 -36.42 7.44
N LEU A 201 -1.43 -35.15 7.17
CA LEU A 201 -0.98 -34.70 5.84
C LEU A 201 0.15 -33.66 5.88
N ASP A 202 0.82 -33.51 4.75
CA ASP A 202 2.27 -33.37 4.55
C ASP A 202 2.70 -32.02 3.91
N ARG A 203 3.98 -31.64 4.07
CA ARG A 203 4.62 -30.43 3.53
C ARG A 203 5.01 -30.59 2.04
N ASN A 204 4.83 -29.55 1.21
CA ASN A 204 5.50 -29.40 -0.10
C ASN A 204 5.66 -27.89 -0.41
N THR A 205 6.84 -27.28 -0.28
CA THR A 205 7.96 -27.10 -1.25
C THR A 205 7.58 -26.51 -2.61
N GLN A 206 7.93 -25.24 -2.84
CA GLN A 206 8.97 -24.78 -3.79
C GLN A 206 8.81 -23.26 -4.10
N ALA A 207 9.07 -22.36 -3.13
CA ALA A 207 9.35 -20.92 -3.36
C ALA A 207 9.77 -20.12 -2.10
N GLN A 208 9.72 -20.70 -0.89
CA GLN A 208 10.17 -20.05 0.36
C GLN A 208 11.27 -20.88 1.04
N GLN A 209 12.43 -20.96 0.40
CA GLN A 209 13.72 -21.00 1.10
C GLN A 209 14.18 -19.54 1.02
N ASP A 210 14.10 -18.68 2.04
CA ASP A 210 14.79 -18.76 3.32
C ASP A 210 14.17 -17.81 4.38
N ALA A 211 12.95 -18.06 4.85
CA ALA A 211 12.45 -17.42 6.07
C ALA A 211 11.80 -18.48 6.95
N ASN A 212 12.34 -18.63 8.17
CA ASN A 212 11.74 -19.47 9.20
C ASN A 212 10.36 -18.88 9.50
N ILE A 213 9.30 -19.53 9.04
CA ILE A 213 7.93 -19.04 9.25
C ILE A 213 7.67 -18.85 10.76
N ALA A 214 8.28 -19.64 11.64
CA ALA A 214 8.24 -19.46 13.09
C ALA A 214 8.76 -18.08 13.60
N GLU A 215 9.70 -17.44 12.91
CA GLU A 215 10.18 -16.08 13.27
C GLU A 215 9.18 -14.99 12.89
N LEU A 216 8.35 -15.21 11.86
CA LEU A 216 7.25 -14.29 11.51
C LEU A 216 6.18 -14.26 12.61
N PHE A 217 5.82 -15.40 13.22
CA PHE A 217 4.67 -15.48 14.13
C PHE A 217 4.92 -14.87 15.51
N THR A 218 6.19 -14.76 15.95
CA THR A 218 6.53 -14.11 17.23
C THR A 218 6.34 -12.57 17.16
N PHE A 219 6.28 -12.00 15.95
CA PHE A 219 6.18 -10.56 15.68
C PHE A 219 4.77 -10.05 15.29
N LEU A 220 3.78 -10.94 15.12
CA LEU A 220 2.43 -10.57 14.65
C LEU A 220 1.42 -10.25 15.76
N TYR A 221 1.81 -10.38 17.04
CA TYR A 221 0.88 -10.12 18.14
C TYR A 221 0.33 -8.69 18.08
N ARG A 222 -1.01 -8.55 18.07
CA ARG A 222 -1.77 -7.29 17.90
C ARG A 222 -1.74 -6.67 16.50
N ASP A 223 -1.11 -7.32 15.52
CA ASP A 223 -1.23 -6.88 14.14
C ASP A 223 -2.67 -7.09 13.64
N ARG A 224 -3.15 -6.13 12.84
CA ARG A 224 -4.39 -6.23 12.10
C ARG A 224 -4.13 -6.89 10.75
N ILE A 225 -5.01 -7.81 10.39
CA ILE A 225 -5.06 -8.39 9.05
C ILE A 225 -6.45 -8.22 8.46
N VAL A 226 -6.52 -8.14 7.14
CA VAL A 226 -7.76 -8.26 6.37
C VAL A 226 -7.79 -9.61 5.68
N ILE A 227 -8.93 -10.29 5.71
CA ILE A 227 -9.18 -11.50 4.93
C ILE A 227 -10.16 -11.14 3.81
N ALA A 228 -9.78 -11.39 2.56
CA ALA A 228 -10.55 -11.07 1.37
C ALA A 228 -11.88 -11.83 1.31
N SER A 229 -12.88 -11.24 0.66
CA SER A 229 -14.11 -11.96 0.33
C SER A 229 -13.81 -13.10 -0.65
N THR A 230 -14.42 -14.26 -0.45
CA THR A 230 -14.41 -15.36 -1.42
C THR A 230 -15.82 -15.69 -1.88
N ASP A 231 -16.68 -14.68 -2.00
CA ASP A 231 -18.07 -14.80 -2.44
C ASP A 231 -18.42 -13.67 -3.42
N TYR A 232 -19.64 -13.67 -3.94
CA TYR A 232 -20.18 -12.64 -4.84
C TYR A 232 -20.24 -11.26 -4.19
N LYS A 233 -20.27 -11.18 -2.85
CA LYS A 233 -20.33 -9.93 -2.09
C LYS A 233 -18.93 -9.51 -1.67
N TYR A 234 -18.35 -8.51 -2.34
CA TYR A 234 -17.02 -8.00 -1.99
C TYR A 234 -16.92 -7.49 -0.56
N ASN A 235 -18.01 -6.93 -0.02
CA ASN A 235 -18.06 -6.37 1.33
C ASN A 235 -18.08 -7.42 2.45
N GLN A 236 -17.85 -8.69 2.12
CA GLN A 236 -17.58 -9.76 3.09
C GLN A 236 -16.09 -9.90 3.44
N ALA A 237 -15.22 -9.04 2.90
CA ALA A 237 -13.88 -8.89 3.47
C ALA A 237 -13.98 -8.40 4.92
N GLU A 238 -13.18 -8.95 5.82
CA GLU A 238 -13.24 -8.58 7.23
C GLU A 238 -11.86 -8.44 7.87
N VAL A 239 -11.76 -7.48 8.79
CA VAL A 239 -10.55 -7.20 9.57
C VAL A 239 -10.63 -7.88 10.92
N VAL A 240 -9.54 -8.55 11.28
CA VAL A 240 -9.34 -9.21 12.58
C VAL A 240 -7.96 -8.87 13.12
N MET A 241 -7.81 -8.90 14.44
CA MET A 241 -6.51 -8.76 15.08
C MET A 241 -5.94 -10.14 15.37
N ILE A 242 -4.62 -10.27 15.28
CA ILE A 242 -3.90 -11.48 15.68
C ILE A 242 -3.69 -11.46 17.20
N GLU A 243 -4.12 -12.54 17.84
CA GLU A 243 -3.90 -12.79 19.26
C GLU A 243 -2.70 -13.71 19.50
N ARG A 244 -2.18 -13.63 20.72
CA ARG A 244 -1.19 -14.58 21.19
C ARG A 244 -1.79 -15.98 21.21
N CYS A 245 -1.08 -16.92 20.62
CA CYS A 245 -1.45 -18.32 20.55
C CYS A 245 -0.24 -19.15 20.95
N ASP A 246 -0.14 -19.50 22.23
CA ASP A 246 0.97 -20.33 22.73
C ASP A 246 0.84 -21.79 22.25
N GLU A 247 -0.35 -22.14 21.76
CA GLU A 247 -0.75 -23.44 21.28
C GLU A 247 -0.78 -23.59 19.75
N CYS A 248 -0.50 -22.53 18.99
CA CYS A 248 -0.52 -22.56 17.52
C CYS A 248 0.76 -23.15 16.94
N ASP A 249 0.63 -23.89 15.83
CA ASP A 249 1.76 -24.26 14.99
C ASP A 249 2.34 -23.05 14.23
N ASP A 250 3.53 -23.22 13.65
CA ASP A 250 4.25 -22.17 12.90
C ASP A 250 3.45 -21.55 11.74
N ASN A 251 2.35 -22.15 11.29
CA ASN A 251 1.51 -21.65 10.19
C ASN A 251 0.09 -21.28 10.65
N GLN A 252 -0.15 -21.17 11.95
CA GLN A 252 -1.45 -20.89 12.53
C GLN A 252 -1.43 -19.58 13.33
N ILE A 253 -2.44 -18.76 13.10
CA ILE A 253 -2.71 -17.58 13.92
C ILE A 253 -4.01 -17.78 14.70
N LYS A 254 -4.05 -17.20 15.90
CA LYS A 254 -5.31 -17.03 16.63
C LYS A 254 -5.88 -15.66 16.31
N LEU A 255 -7.18 -15.61 16.06
CA LEU A 255 -7.89 -14.38 15.75
C LEU A 255 -8.59 -13.86 17.02
N SER A 256 -8.64 -12.53 17.16
CA SER A 256 -9.26 -11.84 18.31
C SER A 256 -10.77 -12.04 18.43
N ARG A 257 -11.40 -12.55 17.37
CA ARG A 257 -12.83 -12.87 17.33
C ARG A 257 -13.09 -13.93 16.27
N PRO A 258 -14.21 -14.66 16.37
CA PRO A 258 -14.67 -15.51 15.27
C PRO A 258 -14.97 -14.70 13.99
N LEU A 259 -14.85 -15.36 12.85
CA LEU A 259 -15.15 -14.81 11.53
C LEU A 259 -16.66 -14.75 11.28
N PHE A 260 -17.12 -13.68 10.64
CA PHE A 260 -18.53 -13.50 10.26
C PHE A 260 -18.84 -14.20 8.93
N TYR A 261 -17.84 -14.35 8.08
CA TYR A 261 -17.97 -14.96 6.75
C TYR A 261 -17.06 -16.18 6.61
N THR A 262 -17.43 -17.05 5.67
CA THR A 262 -16.57 -18.17 5.29
C THR A 262 -15.60 -17.65 4.24
N HIS A 263 -14.31 -17.82 4.51
CA HIS A 263 -13.24 -17.46 3.58
C HIS A 263 -12.64 -18.76 3.04
N PHE A 264 -12.78 -18.96 1.74
CA PHE A 264 -12.37 -20.19 1.09
C PHE A 264 -10.85 -20.28 1.06
N GLY A 265 -10.30 -21.48 1.29
CA GLY A 265 -8.86 -21.69 1.40
C GLY A 265 -8.40 -22.90 0.60
N GLU A 266 -9.09 -23.20 -0.50
CA GLU A 266 -8.80 -24.35 -1.35
C GLU A 266 -8.71 -23.97 -2.84
N ILE A 267 -7.96 -24.78 -3.59
CA ILE A 267 -8.02 -24.76 -5.05
C ILE A 267 -9.22 -25.62 -5.48
N TYR A 268 -10.20 -25.00 -6.12
CA TYR A 268 -11.41 -25.69 -6.55
C TYR A 268 -11.45 -25.81 -8.08
N LYS A 269 -11.52 -27.05 -8.58
CA LYS A 269 -11.53 -27.36 -10.02
C LYS A 269 -10.41 -26.67 -10.83
N GLY A 270 -9.22 -26.56 -10.23
CA GLY A 270 -8.05 -25.93 -10.85
C GLY A 270 -8.02 -24.40 -10.76
N VAL A 271 -9.01 -23.77 -10.14
CA VAL A 271 -9.03 -22.32 -9.85
C VAL A 271 -8.55 -22.11 -8.42
N ASP A 272 -7.52 -21.31 -8.23
CA ASP A 272 -7.06 -20.92 -6.88
C ASP A 272 -8.04 -19.90 -6.29
N MET A 273 -8.94 -20.38 -5.43
CA MET A 273 -9.98 -19.59 -4.78
C MET A 273 -9.64 -19.26 -3.33
N ARG A 274 -8.37 -19.46 -2.93
CA ARG A 274 -7.88 -19.16 -1.59
C ARG A 274 -7.94 -17.66 -1.33
N ALA A 275 -8.58 -17.27 -0.22
CA ALA A 275 -8.71 -15.89 0.19
C ALA A 275 -7.34 -15.26 0.42
N GLU A 276 -7.13 -14.08 -0.14
CA GLU A 276 -6.00 -13.23 0.17
C GLU A 276 -6.11 -12.71 1.61
N VAL A 277 -4.98 -12.67 2.30
CA VAL A 277 -4.83 -12.17 3.67
C VAL A 277 -3.81 -11.04 3.65
N GLY A 278 -4.27 -9.80 3.81
CA GLY A 278 -3.43 -8.60 3.81
C GLY A 278 -2.99 -8.18 5.21
N MET A 279 -1.71 -7.85 5.36
CA MET A 279 -1.16 -7.25 6.59
C MET A 279 -1.48 -5.76 6.61
N LEU A 280 -2.20 -5.31 7.64
CA LEU A 280 -2.57 -3.89 7.78
C LEU A 280 -1.64 -3.12 8.72
N THR A 281 -1.07 -3.77 9.74
CA THR A 281 -0.27 -3.06 10.76
C THR A 281 1.18 -2.85 10.34
N ARG A 282 1.65 -1.60 10.43
CA ARG A 282 3.07 -1.21 10.35
C ARG A 282 3.43 -0.30 11.52
N LYS A 283 4.72 -0.19 11.80
CA LYS A 283 5.20 0.63 12.93
C LYS A 283 5.42 2.09 12.59
N ILE A 284 5.55 2.43 11.30
CA ILE A 284 5.53 3.80 10.80
C ILE A 284 4.11 4.09 10.36
N HIS A 285 3.33 4.80 11.17
CA HIS A 285 1.94 5.15 10.89
C HIS A 285 1.82 6.63 10.53
N ILE A 286 1.29 6.93 9.34
CA ILE A 286 0.99 8.30 8.91
C ILE A 286 -0.50 8.40 8.62
N LYS A 287 -1.17 9.39 9.20
CA LYS A 287 -2.62 9.59 9.07
C LYS A 287 -3.02 11.04 9.01
N GLY A 288 -4.15 11.34 8.37
CA GLY A 288 -4.82 12.62 8.49
C GLY A 288 -5.79 12.64 9.67
N GLU A 289 -5.85 13.76 10.40
CA GLU A 289 -6.92 14.01 11.37
C GLU A 289 -8.19 14.44 10.63
N ILE A 290 -9.19 13.57 10.52
CA ILE A 290 -10.44 13.90 9.84
C ILE A 290 -11.44 14.45 10.86
N ALA A 291 -11.84 15.71 10.71
CA ALA A 291 -12.85 16.31 11.57
C ALA A 291 -14.20 15.58 11.44
N SER A 292 -15.00 15.62 12.51
CA SER A 292 -16.28 14.90 12.55
C SER A 292 -17.20 15.32 11.40
N GLY A 293 -17.49 14.35 10.53
CA GLY A 293 -18.33 14.55 9.36
C GLY A 293 -17.65 15.24 8.18
N ASN A 294 -16.32 15.25 8.14
CA ASN A 294 -15.54 15.56 6.95
C ASN A 294 -14.96 14.28 6.32
N THR A 295 -14.33 14.40 5.15
CA THR A 295 -13.65 13.31 4.41
C THR A 295 -12.24 13.67 3.95
N ASN A 296 -11.75 14.86 4.28
CA ASN A 296 -10.43 15.38 3.91
C ASN A 296 -9.29 14.75 4.75
N GLY A 297 -8.76 13.63 4.28
CA GLY A 297 -7.53 13.05 4.81
C GLY A 297 -6.29 13.88 4.45
N GLY A 298 -5.14 13.50 5.02
CA GLY A 298 -3.85 14.07 4.62
C GLY A 298 -3.31 13.45 3.34
N HIS A 299 -2.29 14.03 2.71
CA HIS A 299 -1.68 13.45 1.50
C HIS A 299 -0.15 13.49 1.51
N ILE A 300 0.45 12.63 0.70
CA ILE A 300 1.90 12.65 0.44
C ILE A 300 2.11 12.85 -1.05
N LYS A 301 2.88 13.87 -1.42
CA LYS A 301 3.11 14.23 -2.82
C LYS A 301 4.59 14.41 -3.12
N PHE A 302 5.01 13.82 -4.23
CA PHE A 302 6.35 13.91 -4.76
C PHE A 302 6.26 14.72 -6.06
N LEU A 303 6.95 15.86 -6.11
CA LEU A 303 7.08 16.69 -7.31
C LEU A 303 8.40 16.40 -8.02
N MET A 304 8.47 16.71 -9.31
CA MET A 304 9.69 16.59 -10.12
C MET A 304 10.95 17.13 -9.42
N GLY A 305 12.07 16.44 -9.63
CA GLY A 305 13.39 16.92 -9.24
C GLY A 305 13.81 16.65 -7.80
N PHE A 306 13.05 15.85 -7.04
CA PHE A 306 13.56 15.28 -5.78
C PHE A 306 14.84 14.46 -6.04
N LYS A 307 15.73 14.34 -5.05
CA LYS A 307 16.94 13.52 -5.18
C LYS A 307 16.71 12.05 -4.88
N SER A 308 15.91 11.76 -3.85
CA SER A 308 15.54 10.39 -3.48
C SER A 308 14.15 10.35 -2.85
N VAL A 309 13.34 9.38 -3.24
CA VAL A 309 12.06 9.03 -2.60
C VAL A 309 11.94 7.52 -2.56
N ARG A 310 12.05 6.95 -1.36
CA ARG A 310 11.91 5.51 -1.12
C ARG A 310 10.97 5.29 0.06
N VAL A 311 9.80 4.72 -0.23
CA VAL A 311 8.74 4.53 0.76
C VAL A 311 8.44 3.05 0.91
N GLN A 312 8.83 2.48 2.06
CA GLN A 312 8.66 1.07 2.34
C GLN A 312 8.22 0.76 3.77
N GLY A 313 7.27 -0.17 3.88
CA GLY A 313 6.85 -0.72 5.17
C GLY A 313 6.11 0.28 6.06
N ILE A 314 5.43 1.28 5.48
CA ILE A 314 4.62 2.26 6.22
C ILE A 314 3.12 1.89 6.19
N GLU A 315 2.39 2.32 7.21
CA GLU A 315 0.93 2.25 7.29
C GLU A 315 0.36 3.66 7.05
N LEU A 316 -0.62 3.73 6.15
CA LEU A 316 -1.36 4.94 5.81
C LEU A 316 -2.84 4.70 6.06
N SER A 317 -3.47 5.59 6.84
CA SER A 317 -4.92 5.58 7.06
C SER A 317 -5.50 6.97 7.17
N SER A 318 -6.77 7.18 6.83
CA SER A 318 -7.37 8.53 6.86
C SER A 318 -6.59 9.52 5.97
N MET A 319 -6.17 9.05 4.81
CA MET A 319 -5.37 9.78 3.82
C MET A 319 -6.16 9.94 2.51
N GLY A 320 -5.79 10.95 1.72
CA GLY A 320 -6.47 11.36 0.51
C GLY A 320 -7.68 12.25 0.78
N ASP A 321 -8.03 13.09 -0.18
CA ASP A 321 -9.15 14.04 -0.08
C ASP A 321 -10.06 13.92 -1.32
N PRO A 322 -11.31 13.46 -1.17
CA PRO A 322 -12.27 13.38 -2.28
C PRO A 322 -12.84 14.75 -2.70
N GLU A 323 -12.58 15.83 -1.95
CA GLU A 323 -13.08 17.17 -2.27
C GLU A 323 -12.11 17.93 -3.18
N ILE A 324 -10.79 17.69 -3.07
CA ILE A 324 -9.77 18.41 -3.83
C ILE A 324 -8.91 17.47 -4.67
N LEU A 325 -8.83 17.77 -5.97
CA LEU A 325 -7.99 17.02 -6.92
C LEU A 325 -6.50 17.05 -6.55
N GLY A 326 -5.81 15.92 -6.79
CA GLY A 326 -4.37 15.81 -6.56
C GLY A 326 -3.97 15.63 -5.08
N ARG A 327 -4.88 15.20 -4.22
CA ARG A 327 -4.68 14.95 -2.79
C ARG A 327 -4.85 13.44 -2.51
N TYR A 328 -3.76 12.68 -2.60
CA TYR A 328 -3.76 11.21 -2.51
C TYR A 328 -2.77 10.70 -1.47
N PRO A 329 -2.98 9.50 -0.88
CA PRO A 329 -2.10 9.00 0.17
C PRO A 329 -0.63 8.92 -0.24
N LEU A 330 -0.36 8.48 -1.47
CA LEU A 330 0.95 8.53 -2.12
C LEU A 330 0.77 8.98 -3.57
N HIS A 331 1.44 10.06 -3.97
CA HIS A 331 1.23 10.69 -5.26
C HIS A 331 2.57 11.06 -5.91
N TYR A 332 2.97 10.34 -6.96
CA TYR A 332 3.97 10.85 -7.90
C TYR A 332 3.27 11.82 -8.85
N HIS A 333 3.62 13.10 -8.76
CA HIS A 333 2.97 14.14 -9.55
C HIS A 333 3.99 14.78 -10.51
N MET A 334 3.80 14.51 -11.80
CA MET A 334 4.54 15.11 -12.91
C MET A 334 6.06 14.92 -12.77
N CYS A 335 6.50 13.74 -12.33
CA CYS A 335 7.92 13.46 -12.07
C CYS A 335 8.71 13.07 -13.33
N LEU A 336 8.11 13.03 -14.53
CA LEU A 336 8.79 12.55 -15.74
C LEU A 336 9.38 11.15 -15.52
N ASP A 337 10.58 10.87 -16.03
CA ASP A 337 11.19 9.55 -15.95
C ASP A 337 11.97 9.33 -14.65
N LEU A 338 11.45 8.45 -13.78
CA LEU A 338 12.10 8.05 -12.52
C LEU A 338 13.39 7.23 -12.70
N LEU A 339 13.80 6.94 -13.94
CA LEU A 339 15.09 6.33 -14.28
C LEU A 339 16.09 7.34 -14.87
N ASP A 340 15.76 8.62 -14.91
CA ASP A 340 16.69 9.67 -15.32
C ASP A 340 17.75 9.91 -14.22
N ASP A 341 18.93 9.31 -14.40
CA ASP A 341 20.07 9.41 -13.47
C ASP A 341 20.64 10.84 -13.35
N ASP A 342 20.31 11.77 -14.27
CA ASP A 342 20.70 13.18 -14.14
C ASP A 342 19.79 13.94 -13.16
N VAL A 343 18.58 13.43 -12.93
CA VAL A 343 17.57 14.02 -12.04
C VAL A 343 17.54 13.31 -10.68
N TYR A 344 17.48 11.98 -10.71
CA TYR A 344 17.25 11.12 -9.56
C TYR A 344 18.51 10.38 -9.14
N ASP A 345 19.01 10.63 -7.93
CA ASP A 345 20.25 10.01 -7.43
C ASP A 345 20.03 8.52 -7.06
N THR A 346 18.78 8.14 -6.79
CA THR A 346 18.40 6.78 -6.44
C THR A 346 17.14 6.36 -7.18
N ARG A 347 17.00 5.04 -7.37
CA ARG A 347 15.79 4.47 -7.92
C ARG A 347 14.63 4.60 -6.93
N SER A 348 13.65 5.41 -7.29
CA SER A 348 12.45 5.63 -6.49
C SER A 348 11.54 4.40 -6.44
N TYR A 349 10.86 4.19 -5.30
CA TYR A 349 9.89 3.09 -5.16
C TYR A 349 8.87 3.30 -4.03
N ILE A 350 7.71 2.64 -4.19
CA ILE A 350 6.68 2.47 -3.16
C ILE A 350 6.48 0.97 -2.94
N ARG A 351 6.92 0.43 -1.80
CA ARG A 351 6.94 -1.03 -1.57
C ARG A 351 6.41 -1.47 -0.21
N GLN A 352 5.69 -2.60 -0.17
CA GLN A 352 5.29 -3.27 1.08
C GLN A 352 4.56 -2.36 2.07
N ASN A 353 3.88 -1.33 1.58
CA ASN A 353 3.11 -0.41 2.41
C ASN A 353 1.70 -0.97 2.65
N SER A 354 1.12 -0.62 3.79
CA SER A 354 -0.29 -0.84 4.11
C SER A 354 -1.03 0.47 3.92
N ILE A 355 -2.05 0.51 3.07
CA ILE A 355 -2.79 1.72 2.72
C ILE A 355 -4.27 1.37 2.82
N HIS A 356 -4.95 1.89 3.84
CA HIS A 356 -6.33 1.49 4.09
C HIS A 356 -7.19 2.57 4.74
N ASP A 357 -8.51 2.50 4.51
CA ASP A 357 -9.45 3.53 4.97
C ASP A 357 -9.09 4.92 4.43
N THR A 358 -8.80 4.99 3.13
CA THR A 358 -8.31 6.18 2.42
C THR A 358 -9.18 6.53 1.20
N PHE A 359 -9.01 7.74 0.66
CA PHE A 359 -9.42 8.06 -0.71
C PHE A 359 -8.27 7.72 -1.67
N ARG A 360 -8.45 6.64 -2.45
CA ARG A 360 -7.42 5.98 -3.27
C ARG A 360 -6.25 5.39 -2.48
N CYS A 361 -5.30 4.74 -3.15
CA CYS A 361 -4.08 4.20 -2.52
C CYS A 361 -2.82 4.88 -3.04
N VAL A 362 -2.51 4.66 -4.32
CA VAL A 362 -1.31 5.20 -4.96
C VAL A 362 -1.73 5.81 -6.29
N THR A 363 -1.35 7.06 -6.50
CA THR A 363 -1.56 7.78 -7.77
C THR A 363 -0.23 8.04 -8.45
N VAL A 364 -0.18 7.75 -9.75
CA VAL A 364 0.93 8.08 -10.64
C VAL A 364 0.36 9.00 -11.71
N HIS A 365 0.90 10.20 -11.82
CA HIS A 365 0.43 11.24 -12.74
C HIS A 365 1.62 11.82 -13.49
N GLY A 366 1.62 11.77 -14.82
CA GLY A 366 2.68 12.33 -15.68
C GLY A 366 4.08 11.83 -15.32
N THR A 367 4.16 10.56 -14.88
CA THR A 367 5.37 9.96 -14.32
C THR A 367 5.61 8.59 -14.94
N HIS A 368 6.81 8.37 -15.47
CA HIS A 368 7.24 7.11 -16.07
C HIS A 368 8.01 6.23 -15.08
N ASN A 369 8.03 4.93 -15.37
CA ASN A 369 8.86 3.94 -14.68
C ASN A 369 8.64 3.83 -13.16
N ALA A 370 7.46 4.26 -12.67
CA ALA A 370 7.07 4.10 -11.27
C ALA A 370 7.07 2.63 -10.84
N LEU A 371 7.63 2.36 -9.66
CA LEU A 371 7.80 1.00 -9.14
C LEU A 371 6.95 0.79 -7.88
N LEU A 372 5.85 0.04 -8.04
CA LEU A 372 4.87 -0.27 -7.00
C LEU A 372 4.90 -1.77 -6.67
N VAL A 373 5.43 -2.14 -5.50
CA VAL A 373 5.70 -3.57 -5.18
C VAL A 373 5.12 -4.00 -3.84
N GLY A 374 4.33 -5.07 -3.81
CA GLY A 374 3.98 -5.72 -2.54
C GLY A 374 3.07 -4.88 -1.63
N ASN A 375 2.46 -3.82 -2.12
CA ASN A 375 1.62 -2.93 -1.31
C ASN A 375 0.25 -3.57 -1.09
N THR A 376 -0.36 -3.28 0.06
CA THR A 376 -1.73 -3.69 0.42
C THR A 376 -2.63 -2.46 0.42
N CYS A 377 -3.65 -2.47 -0.44
CA CYS A 377 -4.65 -1.43 -0.61
C CYS A 377 -6.01 -1.96 -0.16
N TYR A 378 -6.61 -1.40 0.90
CA TYR A 378 -7.85 -1.93 1.49
C TYR A 378 -8.89 -0.86 1.85
N ASN A 379 -10.16 -1.13 1.56
CA ASN A 379 -11.31 -0.30 1.98
C ASN A 379 -11.14 1.17 1.55
N THR A 380 -10.85 1.40 0.27
CA THR A 380 -10.65 2.73 -0.26
C THR A 380 -11.88 3.24 -0.98
N ILE A 381 -12.14 4.54 -0.87
CA ILE A 381 -13.08 5.24 -1.73
C ILE A 381 -12.34 5.62 -3.03
N GLY A 382 -12.99 5.42 -4.18
CA GLY A 382 -12.41 5.70 -5.48
C GLY A 382 -11.40 4.64 -5.95
N HIS A 383 -10.71 4.93 -7.06
CA HIS A 383 -9.70 4.04 -7.65
C HIS A 383 -8.57 3.65 -6.67
N GLY A 384 -8.05 2.43 -6.75
CA GLY A 384 -6.98 1.95 -5.87
C GLY A 384 -5.58 2.43 -6.31
N TYR A 385 -4.96 1.66 -7.19
CA TYR A 385 -3.76 2.04 -7.94
C TYR A 385 -4.20 2.78 -9.21
N PHE A 386 -3.90 4.08 -9.28
CA PHE A 386 -4.47 5.01 -10.25
C PHE A 386 -3.38 5.67 -11.10
N LEU A 387 -3.23 5.24 -12.35
CA LEU A 387 -2.43 5.94 -13.35
C LEU A 387 -3.33 6.98 -14.01
N GLU A 388 -3.05 8.26 -13.81
CA GLU A 388 -4.09 9.28 -13.80
C GLU A 388 -4.66 9.63 -15.18
N ASP A 389 -3.82 9.87 -16.19
CA ASP A 389 -4.31 10.52 -17.41
C ASP A 389 -3.69 10.03 -18.73
N GLY A 390 -2.83 9.01 -18.73
CA GLY A 390 -2.44 8.25 -19.93
C GLY A 390 -1.01 8.47 -20.41
N GLU A 391 -0.29 9.40 -19.80
CA GLU A 391 1.14 9.61 -20.06
C GLU A 391 2.01 8.59 -19.30
N GLU A 392 1.48 7.88 -18.31
CA GLU A 392 2.24 7.01 -17.39
C GLU A 392 2.76 5.70 -18.04
N LYS A 393 3.88 5.79 -18.75
CA LYS A 393 4.59 4.65 -19.38
C LYS A 393 5.62 3.97 -18.46
N GLY A 394 5.90 2.68 -18.68
CA GLY A 394 6.96 1.90 -18.03
C GLY A 394 6.70 1.50 -16.57
N ALA A 395 5.55 1.86 -16.00
CA ALA A 395 5.24 1.55 -14.60
C ALA A 395 5.22 0.03 -14.35
N THR A 396 5.73 -0.39 -13.19
CA THR A 396 5.73 -1.79 -12.75
C THR A 396 4.90 -1.94 -11.48
N LEU A 397 3.81 -2.71 -11.60
CA LEU A 397 2.92 -3.10 -10.52
C LEU A 397 3.12 -4.59 -10.25
N TYR A 398 3.86 -4.91 -9.19
CA TYR A 398 4.24 -6.28 -8.86
C TYR A 398 3.75 -6.70 -7.47
N GLY A 399 3.01 -7.79 -7.39
CA GLY A 399 2.69 -8.39 -6.09
C GLY A 399 1.81 -7.52 -5.20
N ASN A 400 1.02 -6.59 -5.76
CA ASN A 400 0.15 -5.71 -4.96
C ASN A 400 -1.21 -6.35 -4.71
N LEU A 401 -1.83 -6.00 -3.58
CA LEU A 401 -3.16 -6.43 -3.19
C LEU A 401 -4.11 -5.24 -3.17
N ALA A 402 -5.28 -5.37 -3.77
CA ALA A 402 -6.36 -4.38 -3.71
C ALA A 402 -7.68 -5.05 -3.32
N LEU A 403 -8.26 -4.62 -2.21
CA LEU A 403 -9.49 -5.20 -1.65
C LEU A 403 -10.50 -4.10 -1.32
N ASN A 404 -11.77 -4.35 -1.64
CA ASN A 404 -12.92 -3.57 -1.20
C ASN A 404 -12.90 -2.09 -1.66
N GLN A 405 -12.66 -1.84 -2.95
CA GLN A 405 -12.80 -0.50 -3.55
C GLN A 405 -14.28 -0.08 -3.61
N ARG A 406 -14.58 1.10 -3.09
CA ARG A 406 -15.95 1.60 -2.87
C ARG A 406 -16.24 2.87 -3.65
N LYS A 407 -17.46 2.98 -4.18
CA LYS A 407 -17.94 4.19 -4.84
C LYS A 407 -17.93 5.36 -3.87
N TRP A 408 -17.62 6.54 -4.41
CA TRP A 408 -17.87 7.77 -3.67
C TRP A 408 -19.37 8.13 -3.77
N THR A 409 -20.06 8.11 -2.63
CA THR A 409 -21.52 8.32 -2.56
C THR A 409 -21.92 9.74 -2.15
N GLY A 410 -20.95 10.65 -1.98
CA GLY A 410 -21.23 12.07 -1.65
C GLY A 410 -21.54 12.36 -0.17
N ALA A 411 -21.27 11.43 0.75
CA ALA A 411 -21.38 11.66 2.20
C ALA A 411 -19.96 11.59 2.81
N VAL A 412 -19.46 12.56 3.59
CA VAL A 412 -20.12 13.38 4.61
C VAL A 412 -19.70 14.86 4.45
N ARG A 413 -20.67 15.78 4.32
CA ARG A 413 -20.53 17.25 4.19
C ARG A 413 -19.53 17.76 3.15
N VAL A 414 -19.87 17.58 1.87
CA VAL A 414 -19.52 18.57 0.84
C VAL A 414 -20.38 19.81 1.14
N PRO A 415 -19.82 21.00 1.46
CA PRO A 415 -20.61 22.24 1.51
C PRO A 415 -21.56 22.34 0.30
N PRO A 416 -22.82 22.76 0.44
CA PRO A 416 -23.82 22.76 -0.65
C PRO A 416 -23.40 23.51 -1.92
N ASP A 417 -22.36 24.33 -1.82
CA ASP A 417 -21.73 25.18 -2.83
C ASP A 417 -20.34 24.69 -3.28
N SER A 418 -19.81 23.64 -2.69
CA SER A 418 -18.55 23.03 -3.13
C SER A 418 -18.78 22.03 -4.25
N ASN A 419 -18.00 22.16 -5.33
CA ASN A 419 -17.98 21.21 -6.44
C ASN A 419 -16.75 20.31 -6.23
N PRO A 420 -16.88 19.14 -5.59
CA PRO A 420 -15.74 18.31 -5.24
C PRO A 420 -15.03 17.91 -6.53
N THR A 421 -13.75 18.23 -6.59
CA THR A 421 -12.88 17.99 -7.74
C THR A 421 -12.02 16.74 -7.55
N GLY A 422 -11.84 16.28 -6.31
CA GLY A 422 -11.03 15.11 -5.99
C GLY A 422 -11.62 13.80 -6.48
N ALA A 423 -12.89 13.56 -6.14
CA ALA A 423 -13.63 12.40 -6.59
C ALA A 423 -14.22 12.63 -7.98
N ILE A 424 -13.75 11.84 -8.94
CA ILE A 424 -14.00 12.03 -10.37
C ILE A 424 -15.23 11.22 -10.83
N PRO A 425 -15.82 11.51 -12.01
CA PRO A 425 -17.02 10.81 -12.48
C PRO A 425 -16.91 9.28 -12.54
N THR A 426 -15.72 8.74 -12.79
CA THR A 426 -15.44 7.29 -12.81
C THR A 426 -15.44 6.65 -11.42
N ASP A 427 -15.20 7.42 -10.35
CA ASP A 427 -15.36 6.97 -8.95
C ASP A 427 -16.84 6.69 -8.59
N LYS A 428 -17.79 7.09 -9.46
CA LYS A 428 -19.25 6.91 -9.29
C LYS A 428 -19.88 5.99 -10.34
N SER A 429 -19.83 6.43 -11.60
CA SER A 429 -20.74 6.00 -12.69
C SER A 429 -20.55 4.52 -13.04
N LYS A 430 -19.32 4.17 -13.41
CA LYS A 430 -18.88 2.82 -13.77
C LYS A 430 -18.25 2.05 -12.62
N GLY A 431 -18.11 2.71 -11.47
CA GLY A 431 -17.54 2.20 -10.23
C GLY A 431 -16.02 2.31 -10.20
N PRO A 432 -15.43 2.43 -8.99
CA PRO A 432 -13.99 2.52 -8.81
C PRO A 432 -13.29 1.25 -9.30
N VAL A 433 -12.00 1.40 -9.61
CA VAL A 433 -11.18 0.33 -10.16
C VAL A 433 -9.99 0.07 -9.24
N SER A 434 -9.70 -1.19 -8.97
CA SER A 434 -8.56 -1.56 -8.12
C SER A 434 -7.23 -1.22 -8.79
N PHE A 435 -7.10 -1.48 -10.09
CA PHE A 435 -5.98 -1.12 -10.94
C PHE A 435 -6.47 -0.39 -12.19
N TRP A 436 -6.44 0.95 -12.14
CA TRP A 436 -6.80 1.84 -13.26
C TRP A 436 -5.56 2.12 -14.10
N LEU A 437 -5.57 1.65 -15.35
CA LEU A 437 -4.39 1.59 -16.22
C LEU A 437 -4.70 2.36 -17.51
N THR A 438 -4.15 3.57 -17.62
CA THR A 438 -4.42 4.49 -18.73
C THR A 438 -3.45 4.38 -19.89
N ASN A 439 -2.41 3.56 -19.74
CA ASN A 439 -1.43 3.26 -20.77
C ASN A 439 -1.11 1.75 -20.80
N PRO A 440 -1.01 1.09 -21.96
CA PRO A 440 -0.67 -0.34 -22.04
C PRO A 440 0.82 -0.64 -21.77
N ASN A 441 1.70 0.36 -21.85
CA ASN A 441 3.13 0.21 -21.58
C ASN A 441 3.36 0.14 -20.06
N VAL A 442 2.86 -0.93 -19.44
CA VAL A 442 2.94 -1.19 -18.01
C VAL A 442 3.15 -2.68 -17.77
N LYS A 443 3.84 -3.02 -16.68
CA LYS A 443 4.03 -4.39 -16.22
C LYS A 443 3.13 -4.65 -15.03
N VAL A 444 2.13 -5.51 -15.20
CA VAL A 444 1.15 -5.88 -14.17
C VAL A 444 1.28 -7.37 -13.90
N LEU A 445 2.00 -7.72 -12.83
CA LEU A 445 2.30 -9.12 -12.53
C LEU A 445 2.11 -9.51 -11.06
N ASN A 446 1.62 -10.73 -10.82
CA ASN A 446 1.42 -11.28 -9.48
C ASN A 446 0.51 -10.44 -8.55
N ASN A 447 -0.38 -9.60 -9.09
CA ASN A 447 -1.28 -8.78 -8.28
C ASN A 447 -2.58 -9.52 -7.97
N ALA A 448 -3.24 -9.14 -6.87
CA ALA A 448 -4.57 -9.64 -6.52
C ALA A 448 -5.56 -8.48 -6.33
N ALA A 449 -6.71 -8.61 -6.99
CA ALA A 449 -7.84 -7.70 -6.95
C ALA A 449 -9.04 -8.48 -6.39
N GLY A 450 -9.35 -8.28 -5.11
CA GLY A 450 -10.32 -9.09 -4.34
C GLY A 450 -11.54 -8.28 -3.93
N GLY A 451 -12.31 -7.88 -4.92
CA GLY A 451 -13.66 -7.33 -4.77
C GLY A 451 -13.75 -5.81 -4.67
N GLY A 452 -14.83 -5.27 -5.22
CA GLY A 452 -15.16 -3.84 -5.19
C GLY A 452 -16.40 -3.50 -6.00
N ASP A 453 -16.85 -2.25 -5.90
CA ASP A 453 -18.06 -1.74 -6.56
C ASP A 453 -17.95 -1.61 -8.09
N GLY A 454 -16.74 -1.65 -8.65
CA GLY A 454 -16.48 -1.48 -10.07
C GLY A 454 -15.71 -2.66 -10.67
N VAL A 455 -14.45 -2.44 -11.04
CA VAL A 455 -13.64 -3.37 -11.82
C VAL A 455 -12.32 -3.70 -11.11
N GLY A 456 -11.81 -4.92 -11.28
CA GLY A 456 -10.48 -5.30 -10.78
C GLY A 456 -9.36 -4.58 -11.54
N PHE A 457 -9.15 -4.96 -12.78
CA PHE A 457 -8.17 -4.36 -13.69
C PHE A 457 -8.90 -3.70 -14.84
N TRP A 458 -8.62 -2.42 -15.10
CA TRP A 458 -9.20 -1.75 -16.26
C TRP A 458 -8.11 -1.02 -17.04
N PHE A 459 -7.90 -1.49 -18.26
CA PHE A 459 -7.14 -0.81 -19.29
C PHE A 459 -8.05 0.13 -20.07
N ILE A 460 -7.86 1.43 -19.87
CA ILE A 460 -8.71 2.50 -20.40
C ILE A 460 -7.84 3.58 -21.04
N TYR A 461 -7.70 3.52 -22.36
CA TYR A 461 -6.74 4.38 -23.06
C TYR A 461 -7.44 5.64 -23.56
N PRO A 462 -7.01 6.84 -23.13
CA PRO A 462 -7.43 8.05 -23.80
C PRO A 462 -6.78 8.16 -25.18
N ASP A 463 -7.41 8.85 -26.14
CA ASP A 463 -6.83 9.05 -27.48
C ASP A 463 -5.57 9.93 -27.43
N LEU A 464 -5.52 10.84 -26.48
CA LEU A 464 -4.33 11.59 -26.06
C LEU A 464 -4.39 11.68 -24.55
N PRO A 465 -3.25 11.77 -23.84
CA PRO A 465 -3.27 11.98 -22.40
C PRO A 465 -4.27 13.08 -22.02
N THR A 466 -5.11 12.84 -21.03
CA THR A 466 -6.05 13.85 -20.54
C THR A 466 -5.32 14.77 -19.57
N GLY A 467 -6.00 15.78 -19.03
CA GLY A 467 -5.46 16.54 -17.91
C GLY A 467 -4.12 17.27 -18.16
N PRO A 468 -3.37 17.58 -17.08
CA PRO A 468 -2.12 18.33 -17.15
C PRO A 468 -1.00 17.64 -17.92
N SER A 469 -0.90 16.30 -17.89
CA SER A 469 0.22 15.57 -18.49
C SER A 469 0.26 15.69 -20.02
N ARG A 470 -0.88 15.98 -20.67
CA ARG A 470 -0.97 16.29 -22.11
C ARG A 470 0.09 17.29 -22.57
N ASN A 471 0.44 18.28 -21.73
CA ASN A 471 1.38 19.33 -22.09
C ASN A 471 2.84 18.87 -22.13
N LEU A 472 3.15 17.67 -21.64
CA LEU A 472 4.47 17.04 -21.79
C LEU A 472 4.74 16.64 -23.25
N ASN A 473 3.68 16.41 -24.04
CA ASN A 473 3.77 16.04 -25.46
C ASN A 473 4.66 14.81 -25.73
N LEU A 474 4.68 13.81 -24.83
CA LEU A 474 5.47 12.58 -25.00
C LEU A 474 4.64 11.39 -25.54
N THR A 475 3.33 11.58 -25.71
CA THR A 475 2.41 10.61 -26.32
C THR A 475 1.65 11.22 -27.48
N GLN A 476 1.61 10.51 -28.59
CA GLN A 476 0.90 10.94 -29.80
C GLN A 476 -0.55 10.46 -29.83
N PHE A 477 -1.35 11.08 -30.70
CA PHE A 477 -2.75 10.72 -30.88
C PHE A 477 -2.87 9.24 -31.23
N GLU A 478 -3.71 8.54 -30.47
CA GLU A 478 -4.02 7.12 -30.59
C GLU A 478 -2.86 6.15 -30.33
N GLU A 479 -1.69 6.63 -29.88
CA GLU A 479 -0.51 5.78 -29.60
C GLU A 479 -0.82 4.69 -28.56
N SER A 480 -1.55 5.03 -27.49
CA SER A 480 -1.87 4.10 -26.42
C SER A 480 -2.76 2.94 -26.87
N LYS A 481 -3.69 3.12 -27.80
CA LYS A 481 -4.51 1.98 -28.27
C LYS A 481 -3.75 1.06 -29.25
N HIS A 482 -2.65 1.54 -29.81
CA HIS A 482 -1.79 0.82 -30.76
C HIS A 482 -0.51 0.27 -30.13
N THR A 483 -0.27 0.55 -28.85
CA THR A 483 0.85 0.02 -28.09
C THR A 483 0.48 -1.31 -27.46
N GLU A 484 1.34 -2.33 -27.59
CA GLU A 484 1.13 -3.63 -26.96
C GLU A 484 1.12 -3.51 -25.42
N ILE A 485 0.16 -4.19 -24.76
CA ILE A 485 0.19 -4.42 -23.31
C ILE A 485 1.48 -5.16 -22.97
N MET A 486 2.41 -4.45 -22.33
CA MET A 486 3.77 -4.91 -22.15
C MET A 486 3.86 -6.21 -21.35
N LEU A 487 3.12 -6.31 -20.24
CA LEU A 487 3.04 -7.55 -19.47
C LEU A 487 1.79 -7.58 -18.59
N PHE A 488 0.95 -8.61 -18.74
CA PHE A 488 -0.10 -8.95 -17.81
C PHE A 488 -0.06 -10.44 -17.47
N GLU A 489 0.45 -10.77 -16.29
CA GLU A 489 0.80 -12.15 -15.95
C GLU A 489 0.48 -12.51 -14.49
N ASN A 490 -0.17 -13.65 -14.29
CA ASN A 490 -0.41 -14.24 -12.98
C ASN A 490 -1.15 -13.32 -12.00
N ASN A 491 -2.14 -12.58 -12.51
CA ASN A 491 -3.00 -11.72 -11.70
C ASN A 491 -4.26 -12.49 -11.27
N VAL A 492 -4.85 -12.06 -10.16
CA VAL A 492 -6.10 -12.62 -9.60
C VAL A 492 -7.16 -11.51 -9.57
N ALA A 493 -8.37 -11.80 -10.06
CA ALA A 493 -9.51 -10.89 -9.95
C ALA A 493 -10.80 -11.65 -9.59
N HIS A 494 -11.44 -11.28 -8.48
CA HIS A 494 -12.72 -11.87 -8.07
C HIS A 494 -13.60 -10.88 -7.30
N SER A 495 -14.87 -11.25 -7.13
CA SER A 495 -15.84 -10.56 -6.28
C SER A 495 -16.19 -9.13 -6.74
N TYR A 496 -16.07 -8.79 -8.02
CA TYR A 496 -16.43 -7.46 -8.52
C TYR A 496 -17.89 -7.36 -8.94
N MET A 497 -18.52 -6.21 -8.71
CA MET A 497 -19.89 -5.98 -9.19
C MET A 497 -19.99 -5.91 -10.73
N ARG A 498 -18.91 -5.54 -11.42
CA ARG A 498 -18.92 -5.35 -12.88
C ARG A 498 -18.03 -6.33 -13.64
N ALA A 499 -16.72 -6.29 -13.43
CA ALA A 499 -15.78 -7.14 -14.17
C ALA A 499 -14.48 -7.36 -13.38
N GLY A 500 -13.79 -8.47 -13.64
CA GLY A 500 -12.45 -8.68 -13.09
C GLY A 500 -11.36 -8.04 -13.95
N LEU A 501 -11.52 -8.12 -15.29
CA LEU A 501 -10.65 -7.44 -16.26
C LEU A 501 -11.51 -6.79 -17.35
N PHE A 502 -11.23 -5.52 -17.64
CA PHE A 502 -11.87 -4.76 -18.70
C PHE A 502 -10.82 -4.04 -19.56
N ILE A 503 -10.84 -4.27 -20.88
CA ILE A 503 -9.98 -3.62 -21.87
C ILE A 503 -10.91 -2.99 -22.91
N ASP A 504 -11.35 -1.77 -22.63
CA ASP A 504 -12.18 -0.94 -23.51
C ASP A 504 -12.44 0.41 -22.83
N ASN A 505 -13.24 1.26 -23.49
CA ASN A 505 -13.53 2.64 -23.18
C ASN A 505 -12.31 3.55 -23.31
N ILE A 506 -12.64 4.81 -23.51
CA ILE A 506 -11.73 5.93 -23.62
C ILE A 506 -12.00 6.81 -22.41
N GLU A 507 -10.94 7.14 -21.68
CA GLU A 507 -10.98 8.20 -20.69
C GLU A 507 -11.07 9.55 -21.40
N GLN A 508 -12.06 10.36 -21.02
CA GLN A 508 -12.35 11.65 -21.63
C GLN A 508 -11.76 12.79 -20.82
N ASP A 509 -11.62 13.97 -21.44
CA ASP A 509 -11.15 15.19 -20.75
C ASP A 509 -12.04 15.65 -19.60
N ASP A 510 -13.31 15.24 -19.61
CA ASP A 510 -14.25 15.47 -18.51
C ASP A 510 -14.18 14.40 -17.42
N LEU A 511 -13.14 13.55 -17.44
CA LEU A 511 -12.88 12.46 -16.50
C LEU A 511 -13.98 11.39 -16.48
N THR A 512 -14.81 11.34 -17.53
CA THR A 512 -15.74 10.24 -17.76
C THR A 512 -15.08 9.13 -18.56
N ALA A 513 -15.63 7.91 -18.46
CA ALA A 513 -15.22 6.78 -19.28
C ALA A 513 -16.33 6.45 -20.28
N SER A 514 -16.11 6.70 -21.57
CA SER A 514 -17.10 6.46 -22.63
C SER A 514 -16.42 6.06 -23.95
N GLY A 515 -17.20 5.83 -25.01
CA GLY A 515 -16.65 5.38 -26.31
C GLY A 515 -16.03 3.98 -26.28
N TYR A 516 -15.33 3.64 -27.36
CA TYR A 516 -14.63 2.36 -27.53
C TYR A 516 -13.20 2.65 -27.96
N ASN A 517 -12.21 2.18 -27.20
CA ASN A 517 -10.82 2.47 -27.55
C ASN A 517 -10.34 1.64 -28.75
N LYS A 518 -11.05 0.56 -29.12
CA LYS A 518 -10.70 -0.32 -30.25
C LYS A 518 -9.24 -0.75 -30.19
N TYR A 519 -8.82 -1.24 -29.03
CA TYR A 519 -7.45 -1.69 -28.78
C TYR A 519 -6.95 -2.60 -29.93
N ASP A 520 -5.93 -2.12 -30.64
CA ASP A 520 -5.46 -2.68 -31.91
C ASP A 520 -3.93 -2.52 -32.02
N PRO A 521 -3.15 -3.33 -31.28
CA PRO A 521 -1.72 -3.11 -31.17
C PRO A 521 -0.97 -3.44 -32.45
N TRP A 522 0.04 -2.62 -32.77
CA TRP A 522 0.84 -2.70 -33.99
C TRP A 522 2.34 -2.84 -33.67
N GLU A 523 3.14 -3.37 -34.60
CA GLU A 523 4.61 -3.41 -34.47
C GLU A 523 5.20 -2.01 -34.23
N ASN A 524 4.65 -1.00 -34.90
CA ASN A 524 4.92 0.40 -34.64
C ASN A 524 3.62 1.10 -34.19
N PRO A 525 3.51 1.55 -32.93
CA PRO A 525 2.29 2.16 -32.42
C PRO A 525 1.96 3.51 -33.06
N LEU A 526 2.89 4.12 -33.80
CA LEU A 526 2.73 5.44 -34.42
C LEU A 526 2.44 5.39 -35.93
N ILE A 527 2.74 4.26 -36.56
CA ILE A 527 2.61 4.08 -38.01
C ILE A 527 1.90 2.76 -38.22
N LYS A 528 0.71 2.80 -38.84
CA LYS A 528 -0.06 1.60 -39.16
C LYS A 528 0.83 0.55 -39.82
N SER A 529 1.04 -0.55 -39.12
CA SER A 529 1.89 -1.67 -39.50
C SER A 529 1.16 -2.99 -39.27
N ASP A 530 1.89 -4.10 -39.35
CA ASP A 530 1.35 -5.40 -38.99
C ASP A 530 0.93 -5.42 -37.51
N HIS A 531 -0.13 -6.18 -37.24
CA HIS A 531 -0.66 -6.35 -35.89
C HIS A 531 0.28 -7.22 -35.06
N VAL A 532 0.47 -6.86 -33.79
CA VAL A 532 1.19 -7.70 -32.83
C VAL A 532 0.21 -8.42 -31.91
N PRO A 533 0.45 -9.69 -31.55
CA PRO A 533 -0.35 -10.35 -30.53
C PRO A 533 -0.07 -9.70 -29.17
N PHE A 534 -1.05 -9.72 -28.26
CA PHE A 534 -0.83 -9.44 -26.84
C PHE A 534 -1.29 -10.64 -26.02
N TYR A 535 -0.73 -10.78 -24.81
CA TYR A 535 -0.97 -11.95 -23.98
C TYR A 535 -1.47 -11.57 -22.59
N ILE A 536 -2.64 -12.10 -22.24
CA ILE A 536 -3.13 -12.18 -20.87
C ILE A 536 -2.83 -13.59 -20.37
N THR A 537 -1.84 -13.73 -19.49
CA THR A 537 -1.38 -15.05 -19.05
C THR A 537 -1.67 -15.29 -17.58
N ARG A 538 -2.09 -16.52 -17.25
CA ARG A 538 -2.35 -16.98 -15.87
C ARG A 538 -3.28 -16.07 -15.06
N LEU A 539 -4.28 -15.45 -15.70
CA LEU A 539 -5.34 -14.73 -14.99
C LEU A 539 -6.26 -15.73 -14.29
N THR A 540 -6.35 -15.62 -12.97
CA THR A 540 -7.29 -16.39 -12.15
C THR A 540 -8.47 -15.50 -11.78
N GLY A 541 -9.69 -16.03 -11.87
CA GLY A 541 -10.82 -15.34 -11.26
C GLY A 541 -11.98 -16.26 -10.93
N SER A 542 -12.77 -15.79 -9.98
CA SER A 542 -13.93 -16.47 -9.41
C SER A 542 -14.98 -15.43 -9.04
N TYR A 543 -16.24 -15.83 -8.83
CA TYR A 543 -17.33 -14.96 -8.35
C TYR A 543 -17.40 -13.59 -9.07
N HIS A 544 -18.08 -13.51 -10.21
CA HIS A 544 -18.15 -12.33 -11.11
C HIS A 544 -16.84 -11.95 -11.83
N LEU A 545 -16.04 -12.93 -12.26
CA LEU A 545 -15.06 -12.66 -13.33
C LEU A 545 -15.81 -12.51 -14.67
N HIS A 546 -16.11 -11.27 -15.05
CA HIS A 546 -16.38 -10.91 -16.43
C HIS A 546 -15.06 -10.46 -17.08
N LEU A 547 -14.71 -11.10 -18.19
CA LEU A 547 -13.67 -10.66 -19.12
C LEU A 547 -14.37 -9.89 -20.23
N LEU A 548 -14.12 -8.59 -20.29
CA LEU A 548 -14.65 -7.73 -21.34
C LEU A 548 -13.45 -7.19 -22.12
N ILE A 549 -13.30 -7.68 -23.36
CA ILE A 549 -12.37 -7.17 -24.36
C ILE A 549 -13.25 -6.91 -25.57
N LEU A 550 -13.42 -5.64 -25.95
CA LEU A 550 -14.39 -5.21 -26.97
C LEU A 550 -13.70 -4.61 -28.19
#